data_AF-A0A1S3QFM0-F1
#
_entry.id   AF-A0A1S3QFM0-F1
#
_cell.length_a   1.000
_cell.length_b   1.000
_cell.length_c   1.000
_cell.angle_alpha   90.00
_cell.angle_beta   90.00
_cell.angle_gamma   90.00
#
_symmetry.space_group_name_H-M   'P 1'
#
loop_
_entity.id
_entity.type
_entity.pdbx_description
1 polymer ?
#
loop_
_entity_poly.entity_id
_entity_poly.type
_entity_poly.pdbx_seq_one_letter_code
_entity_poly.pdbx_strand_id
1 'polypeptide(L)'
;MENAAQIQTCLQLELLIQTTTRDKVVHTNTMDVAEPSVQIFEQPKQRGMRFRYKCEGRSAGSIPGERSSENNRSYPTIQILNYCGKGKVRVSLVTKNEPFRPHPHDLVGKDCKEGFYEAEFGPERKVFAFQNLGIQCVRRREVKDSIMQRMTRGINPFNVPREQLLQTEEYDLNVVRLCLQVFLQDDSGHYNRALNPIVTNPIYDNRAPNTAELRICRVNRNSGCVKGGDEIFLLCDKVQKDDTLLLS
;
A
#
# COMPACT_ATOMS: atom_id res chain seq x y z
N MET A 1 7.34 -51.03 48.71
CA MET A 1 7.10 -49.97 49.72
C MET A 1 7.83 -48.70 49.30
N GLU A 2 7.47 -48.14 48.14
CA GLU A 2 8.15 -46.96 47.59
C GLU A 2 7.23 -46.16 46.66
N ASN A 3 5.92 -46.16 46.92
CA ASN A 3 4.94 -45.44 46.09
C ASN A 3 3.84 -44.73 46.89
N ALA A 4 3.93 -44.69 48.22
CA ALA A 4 2.99 -43.96 49.09
C ALA A 4 3.57 -42.62 49.60
N ALA A 5 4.90 -42.48 49.66
CA ALA A 5 5.56 -41.27 50.14
C ALA A 5 5.63 -40.14 49.09
N GLN A 6 5.44 -40.42 47.80
CA GLN A 6 5.49 -39.43 46.73
C GLN A 6 4.13 -38.77 46.41
N ILE A 7 3.02 -39.40 46.81
CA ILE A 7 1.67 -38.85 46.64
C ILE A 7 1.35 -37.84 47.77
N GLN A 8 1.90 -38.05 48.97
CA GLN A 8 1.63 -37.19 50.12
C GLN A 8 2.33 -35.82 50.05
N THR A 9 3.47 -35.72 49.34
CA THR A 9 4.16 -34.44 49.11
C THR A 9 3.49 -33.59 48.03
N CYS A 10 2.71 -34.20 47.13
CA CYS A 10 2.03 -33.48 46.04
C CYS A 10 0.76 -32.75 46.54
N LEU A 11 -0.01 -33.38 47.45
CA LEU A 11 -1.23 -32.78 48.02
C LEU A 11 -0.96 -31.63 49.00
N GLN A 12 0.24 -31.58 49.60
CA GLN A 12 0.60 -30.53 50.56
C GLN A 12 1.10 -29.24 49.88
N LEU A 13 1.50 -29.32 48.60
CA LEU A 13 1.80 -28.16 47.76
C LEU A 13 0.53 -27.53 47.14
N GLU A 14 -0.51 -28.32 46.85
CA GLU A 14 -1.78 -27.78 46.34
C GLU A 14 -2.56 -26.99 47.40
N LEU A 15 -2.46 -27.35 48.69
CA LEU A 15 -3.17 -26.64 49.77
C LEU A 15 -2.52 -25.30 50.17
N LEU A 16 -1.22 -25.11 49.88
CA LEU A 16 -0.54 -23.83 50.14
C LEU A 16 -0.82 -22.80 49.02
N ILE A 17 -1.11 -23.27 47.80
CA ILE A 17 -1.46 -22.40 46.66
C ILE A 17 -2.93 -21.92 46.76
N GLN A 18 -3.82 -22.71 47.37
CA GLN A 18 -5.25 -22.37 47.51
C GLN A 18 -5.57 -21.37 48.64
N THR A 19 -4.66 -21.10 49.57
CA THR A 19 -4.94 -20.21 50.72
C THR A 19 -4.39 -18.79 50.58
N THR A 20 -3.70 -18.47 49.47
CA THR A 20 -3.25 -17.10 49.16
C THR A 20 -4.08 -16.46 48.04
N THR A 21 -5.33 -16.89 47.88
CA THR A 21 -6.30 -16.30 46.94
C THR A 21 -7.58 -15.86 47.67
N ARG A 22 -7.42 -14.96 48.64
CA ARG A 22 -8.50 -14.05 49.05
C ARG A 22 -7.92 -12.64 49.19
N ASP A 23 -8.67 -11.69 48.65
CA ASP A 23 -8.51 -10.23 48.74
C ASP A 23 -7.64 -9.54 47.67
N LYS A 24 -8.23 -9.34 46.49
CA LYS A 24 -8.80 -8.05 46.04
C LYS A 24 -9.20 -8.17 44.56
N VAL A 25 -10.47 -8.47 44.32
CA VAL A 25 -11.10 -8.21 43.03
C VAL A 25 -11.24 -6.69 42.92
N VAL A 26 -10.20 -6.03 42.41
CA VAL A 26 -10.38 -4.72 41.80
C VAL A 26 -10.99 -4.99 40.45
N HIS A 27 -12.25 -4.61 40.30
CA HIS A 27 -12.94 -4.53 39.02
C HIS A 27 -12.23 -3.48 38.15
N THR A 28 -11.17 -3.86 37.45
CA THR A 28 -10.78 -3.14 36.24
C THR A 28 -11.53 -3.80 35.10
N ASN A 29 -12.67 -3.19 34.73
CA ASN A 29 -13.18 -3.30 33.36
C ASN A 29 -12.10 -2.73 32.44
N THR A 30 -11.06 -3.50 32.14
CA THR A 30 -10.25 -3.27 30.95
C THR A 30 -11.13 -3.68 29.79
N MET A 31 -11.89 -2.73 29.26
CA MET A 31 -12.28 -2.83 27.85
C MET A 31 -11.01 -3.20 27.10
N ASP A 32 -11.03 -4.32 26.39
CA ASP A 32 -9.96 -4.71 25.48
C ASP A 32 -9.93 -3.64 24.37
N VAL A 33 -9.23 -2.53 24.64
CA VAL A 33 -9.13 -1.41 23.70
C VAL A 33 -8.19 -1.90 22.62
N ALA A 34 -8.76 -2.49 21.58
CA ALA A 34 -8.04 -2.97 20.42
C ALA A 34 -7.03 -1.92 19.94
N GLU A 35 -5.82 -2.35 19.60
CA GLU A 35 -4.76 -1.41 19.23
C GLU A 35 -5.14 -0.59 17.96
N PRO A 36 -4.77 0.70 17.90
CA PRO A 36 -4.92 1.51 16.70
C PRO A 36 -4.26 0.85 15.49
N SER A 37 -5.00 0.77 14.40
CA SER A 37 -4.52 0.17 13.15
C SER A 37 -5.05 0.93 11.94
N VAL A 38 -4.46 0.66 10.79
CA VAL A 38 -4.87 1.24 9.50
C VAL A 38 -5.21 0.11 8.55
N GLN A 39 -6.30 0.27 7.82
CA GLN A 39 -6.73 -0.67 6.80
C GLN A 39 -7.03 0.03 5.47
N ILE A 40 -6.81 -0.68 4.36
CA ILE A 40 -7.20 -0.20 3.03
C ILE A 40 -8.68 -0.53 2.83
N PHE A 41 -9.51 0.50 2.72
CA PHE A 41 -10.95 0.38 2.42
C PHE A 41 -11.20 0.27 0.90
N GLU A 42 -10.35 0.94 0.11
CA GLU A 42 -10.36 0.83 -1.35
C GLU A 42 -8.93 0.87 -1.90
N GLN A 43 -8.56 -0.16 -2.66
CA GLN A 43 -7.27 -0.23 -3.35
C GLN A 43 -7.24 0.76 -4.52
N PRO A 44 -6.04 1.19 -4.98
CA PRO A 44 -5.91 1.88 -6.25
C PRO A 44 -6.20 0.92 -7.41
N LYS A 45 -6.75 1.46 -8.50
CA LYS A 45 -6.86 0.73 -9.77
C LYS A 45 -5.46 0.42 -10.28
N GLN A 46 -5.21 -0.85 -10.59
CA GLN A 46 -3.86 -1.30 -10.95
C GLN A 46 -3.45 -0.86 -12.36
N ARG A 47 -4.39 -0.78 -13.31
CA ARG A 47 -4.11 -0.49 -14.74
C ARG A 47 -5.00 0.64 -15.27
N GLY A 48 -4.65 1.14 -16.46
CA GLY A 48 -5.39 2.20 -17.16
C GLY A 48 -4.90 3.61 -16.86
N MET A 49 -4.14 3.82 -15.78
CA MET A 49 -3.52 5.11 -15.48
C MET A 49 -2.12 5.21 -16.12
N ARG A 50 -1.81 6.34 -16.75
CA ARG A 50 -0.45 6.63 -17.24
C ARG A 50 0.33 7.52 -16.28
N PHE A 51 1.60 7.21 -16.08
CA PHE A 51 2.52 8.09 -15.36
C PHE A 51 2.98 9.23 -16.28
N ARG A 52 3.21 10.41 -15.71
CA ARG A 52 3.48 11.63 -16.49
C ARG A 52 4.87 12.18 -16.26
N TYR A 53 5.54 12.59 -17.33
CA TYR A 53 6.80 13.32 -17.18
C TYR A 53 6.55 14.75 -16.76
N LYS A 54 7.50 15.32 -16.01
CA LYS A 54 7.51 16.74 -15.63
C LYS A 54 7.38 17.70 -16.82
N CYS A 55 7.96 17.33 -17.97
CA CYS A 55 7.91 18.16 -19.18
C CYS A 55 6.54 18.17 -19.90
N GLU A 56 5.56 17.35 -19.50
CA GLU A 56 4.24 17.35 -20.14
C GLU A 56 3.38 18.57 -19.80
N GLY A 57 3.75 19.35 -18.77
CA GLY A 57 3.14 20.65 -18.46
C GLY A 57 1.66 20.62 -18.03
N ARG A 58 1.09 19.43 -17.83
CA ARG A 58 -0.29 19.22 -17.36
C ARG A 58 -0.29 18.51 -16.00
N SER A 59 -1.42 18.56 -15.30
CA SER A 59 -1.66 17.71 -14.12
C SER A 59 -1.31 16.25 -14.43
N ALA A 60 -0.68 15.56 -13.47
CA ALA A 60 -0.31 14.15 -13.60
C ALA A 60 -1.53 13.19 -13.53
N GLY A 61 -2.75 13.73 -13.53
CA GLY A 61 -3.99 12.97 -13.42
C GLY A 61 -4.37 12.68 -11.98
N SER A 62 -5.22 11.69 -11.78
CA SER A 62 -5.64 11.21 -10.46
C SER A 62 -5.67 9.70 -10.46
N ILE A 63 -5.08 9.07 -9.45
CA ILE A 63 -5.13 7.62 -9.22
C ILE A 63 -6.58 7.27 -8.86
N PRO A 64 -7.28 6.50 -9.71
CA PRO A 64 -8.64 6.08 -9.38
C PRO A 64 -8.62 4.92 -8.38
N GLY A 65 -9.71 4.76 -7.65
CA GLY A 65 -9.96 3.56 -6.85
C GLY A 65 -10.24 2.35 -7.74
N GLU A 66 -10.04 1.15 -7.21
CA GLU A 66 -10.24 -0.11 -7.92
C GLU A 66 -11.68 -0.26 -8.43
N ARG A 67 -12.66 0.24 -7.68
CA ARG A 67 -14.09 0.20 -8.05
C ARG A 67 -14.53 1.42 -8.86
N SER A 68 -13.61 2.31 -9.21
CA SER A 68 -13.93 3.54 -9.91
C SER A 68 -14.43 3.24 -11.32
N SER A 69 -15.54 3.87 -11.67
CA SER A 69 -16.15 3.83 -13.01
C SER A 69 -16.22 5.25 -13.60
N GLU A 70 -16.66 5.36 -14.86
CA GLU A 70 -16.85 6.65 -15.52
C GLU A 70 -17.92 7.51 -14.83
N ASN A 71 -19.01 6.87 -14.39
CA ASN A 71 -20.17 7.52 -13.78
C ASN A 71 -20.01 7.72 -12.26
N ASN A 72 -19.23 6.85 -11.60
CA ASN A 72 -19.00 6.92 -10.17
C ASN A 72 -17.50 6.82 -9.89
N ARG A 73 -16.86 7.98 -9.76
CA ARG A 73 -15.43 8.07 -9.48
C ARG A 73 -15.17 7.80 -8.01
N SER A 74 -14.35 6.81 -7.73
CA SER A 74 -13.84 6.50 -6.40
C SER A 74 -12.31 6.62 -6.40
N TYR A 75 -11.71 6.55 -5.21
CA TYR A 75 -10.30 6.84 -4.99
C TYR A 75 -9.69 5.85 -4.00
N PRO A 76 -8.37 5.65 -4.01
CA PRO A 76 -7.69 4.89 -2.97
C PRO A 76 -8.08 5.44 -1.61
N THR A 77 -8.56 4.57 -0.73
CA THR A 77 -9.16 4.99 0.54
C THR A 77 -8.65 4.11 1.67
N ILE A 78 -8.24 4.73 2.78
CA ILE A 78 -7.91 4.03 4.02
C ILE A 78 -8.88 4.40 5.13
N GLN A 79 -8.93 3.53 6.14
CA GLN A 79 -9.64 3.77 7.38
C GLN A 79 -8.70 3.52 8.56
N ILE A 80 -8.69 4.47 9.51
CA ILE A 80 -8.01 4.32 10.80
C ILE A 80 -9.02 3.71 11.78
N LEU A 81 -8.63 2.60 12.39
CA LEU A 81 -9.41 1.84 13.36
C LEU A 81 -8.91 2.10 14.77
N ASN A 82 -9.82 1.97 15.74
CA ASN A 82 -9.54 2.02 17.18
C ASN A 82 -8.76 3.27 17.65
N TYR A 83 -8.90 4.39 16.95
CA TYR A 83 -8.27 5.65 17.31
C TYR A 83 -9.27 6.81 17.21
N CYS A 84 -9.22 7.68 18.21
CA CYS A 84 -9.95 8.94 18.26
C CYS A 84 -8.97 10.00 18.78
N GLY A 85 -8.43 10.81 17.87
CA GLY A 85 -7.39 11.78 18.19
C GLY A 85 -6.86 12.45 16.94
N LYS A 86 -5.94 13.40 17.11
CA LYS A 86 -5.27 14.03 15.97
C LYS A 86 -4.17 13.12 15.44
N GLY A 87 -3.85 13.25 14.17
CA GLY A 87 -2.72 12.54 13.60
C GLY A 87 -2.34 13.08 12.25
N LYS A 88 -1.45 12.37 11.60
CA LYS A 88 -0.92 12.71 10.29
C LYS A 88 -0.85 11.46 9.43
N VAL A 89 -1.38 11.56 8.22
CA VAL A 89 -1.24 10.52 7.19
C VAL A 89 -0.19 10.97 6.18
N ARG A 90 0.71 10.05 5.83
CA ARG A 90 1.72 10.23 4.80
C ARG A 90 1.59 9.12 3.76
N VAL A 91 1.62 9.48 2.49
CA VAL A 91 1.62 8.51 1.38
C VAL A 91 2.86 8.74 0.53
N SER A 92 3.69 7.71 0.39
CA SER A 92 4.89 7.72 -0.45
C SER A 92 4.84 6.60 -1.49
N LEU A 93 5.69 6.68 -2.50
CA LEU A 93 5.81 5.63 -3.52
C LEU A 93 6.94 4.67 -3.16
N VAL A 94 6.69 3.37 -3.26
CA VAL A 94 7.66 2.29 -3.04
C VAL A 94 7.68 1.30 -4.21
N THR A 95 8.72 0.47 -4.28
CA THR A 95 8.86 -0.61 -5.27
C THR A 95 7.76 -1.66 -5.14
N LYS A 96 7.53 -2.42 -6.21
CA LYS A 96 6.50 -3.49 -6.25
C LYS A 96 6.79 -4.63 -5.28
N ASN A 97 8.05 -5.02 -5.12
CA ASN A 97 8.46 -6.19 -4.36
C ASN A 97 9.23 -5.78 -3.11
N GLU A 98 9.23 -6.67 -2.12
CA GLU A 98 10.11 -6.57 -0.97
C GLU A 98 11.58 -6.72 -1.37
N PRO A 99 12.51 -6.05 -0.67
CA PRO A 99 12.28 -5.08 0.40
C PRO A 99 11.77 -3.76 -0.20
N PHE A 100 10.61 -3.25 0.24
CA PHE A 100 9.92 -2.12 -0.41
C PHE A 100 10.77 -0.83 -0.36
N ARG A 101 11.58 -0.60 -1.39
CA ARG A 101 12.48 0.55 -1.54
C ARG A 101 11.68 1.80 -1.88
N PRO A 102 12.05 3.00 -1.39
CA PRO A 102 11.52 4.27 -1.90
C PRO A 102 11.62 4.34 -3.42
N HIS A 103 10.51 4.58 -4.10
CA HIS A 103 10.49 4.65 -5.56
C HIS A 103 11.01 6.01 -6.05
N PRO A 104 11.74 6.08 -7.17
CA PRO A 104 12.28 7.33 -7.71
C PRO A 104 11.22 8.26 -8.34
N HIS A 105 9.99 7.78 -8.56
CA HIS A 105 8.89 8.61 -9.06
C HIS A 105 8.28 9.44 -7.94
N ASP A 106 7.74 10.60 -8.29
CA ASP A 106 7.10 11.52 -7.35
C ASP A 106 5.59 11.33 -7.33
N LEU A 107 5.02 11.30 -6.11
CA LEU A 107 3.61 11.54 -5.92
C LEU A 107 3.36 13.04 -5.97
N VAL A 108 2.48 13.48 -6.86
CA VAL A 108 2.17 14.90 -7.08
C VAL A 108 0.68 15.13 -7.02
N GLY A 109 0.24 16.32 -6.62
CA GLY A 109 -1.17 16.58 -6.41
C GLY A 109 -1.42 17.55 -5.28
N LYS A 110 -2.67 17.58 -4.82
CA LYS A 110 -3.05 18.36 -3.64
C LYS A 110 -2.36 17.78 -2.40
N ASP A 111 -1.81 18.65 -1.55
CA ASP A 111 -1.09 18.30 -0.31
C ASP A 111 0.15 17.40 -0.54
N CYS A 112 0.64 17.32 -1.78
CA CYS A 112 1.91 16.69 -2.09
C CYS A 112 3.06 17.71 -2.02
N LYS A 113 4.13 17.30 -1.36
CA LYS A 113 5.40 18.01 -1.31
C LYS A 113 6.53 17.00 -1.45
N GLU A 114 7.56 17.35 -2.20
CA GLU A 114 8.81 16.58 -2.20
C GLU A 114 8.66 15.09 -2.61
N GLY A 115 7.64 14.76 -3.41
CA GLY A 115 7.40 13.41 -3.93
C GLY A 115 6.51 12.52 -3.05
N PHE A 116 5.93 13.05 -1.97
CA PHE A 116 4.98 12.36 -1.10
C PHE A 116 3.78 13.24 -0.74
N TYR A 117 2.66 12.62 -0.39
CA TYR A 117 1.47 13.29 0.17
C TYR A 117 1.57 13.32 1.69
N GLU A 118 1.16 14.41 2.32
CA GLU A 118 1.06 14.49 3.78
C GLU A 118 -0.06 15.42 4.21
N ALA A 119 -0.94 14.94 5.10
CA ALA A 119 -2.01 15.74 5.67
C ALA A 119 -2.27 15.38 7.13
N GLU A 120 -2.58 16.40 7.94
CA GLU A 120 -3.03 16.22 9.31
C GLU A 120 -4.54 15.97 9.37
N PHE A 121 -4.99 15.33 10.44
CA PHE A 121 -6.38 15.01 10.69
C PHE A 121 -6.77 15.20 12.16
N GLY A 122 -8.05 15.53 12.38
CA GLY A 122 -8.64 15.66 13.70
C GLY A 122 -9.36 14.39 14.17
N PRO A 123 -9.87 14.40 15.42
CA PRO A 123 -10.42 13.21 16.09
C PRO A 123 -11.61 12.56 15.37
N GLU A 124 -12.42 13.34 14.67
CA GLU A 124 -13.62 12.86 13.98
C GLU A 124 -13.34 12.13 12.66
N ARG A 125 -12.17 12.37 12.04
CA ARG A 125 -11.89 11.90 10.69
C ARG A 125 -11.18 10.55 10.71
N LYS A 126 -11.92 9.49 10.40
CA LYS A 126 -11.41 8.11 10.36
C LYS A 126 -11.16 7.59 8.95
N VAL A 127 -11.74 8.21 7.92
CA VAL A 127 -11.65 7.75 6.52
C VAL A 127 -10.93 8.78 5.65
N PHE A 128 -9.98 8.31 4.84
CA PHE A 128 -9.13 9.14 4.00
C PHE A 128 -9.16 8.64 2.57
N ALA A 129 -9.89 9.35 1.71
CA ALA A 129 -9.86 9.16 0.27
C ALA A 129 -8.80 10.08 -0.35
N PHE A 130 -7.84 9.51 -1.06
CA PHE A 130 -6.71 10.21 -1.65
C PHE A 130 -7.04 10.69 -3.07
N GLN A 131 -7.78 11.79 -3.14
CA GLN A 131 -8.17 12.40 -4.41
C GLN A 131 -7.05 13.28 -4.98
N ASN A 132 -7.08 13.53 -6.29
CA ASN A 132 -6.15 14.45 -6.97
C ASN A 132 -4.67 14.09 -6.82
N LEU A 133 -4.35 12.81 -6.62
CA LEU A 133 -2.97 12.30 -6.58
C LEU A 133 -2.59 11.71 -7.93
N GLY A 134 -1.55 12.22 -8.56
CA GLY A 134 -0.95 11.70 -9.78
C GLY A 134 0.47 11.20 -9.55
N ILE A 135 1.01 10.46 -10.52
CA ILE A 135 2.38 9.94 -10.47
C ILE A 135 3.21 10.66 -11.54
N GLN A 136 4.21 11.39 -11.08
CA GLN A 136 5.19 12.04 -11.93
C GLN A 136 6.42 11.14 -12.09
N CYS A 137 6.59 10.57 -13.28
CA CYS A 137 7.69 9.67 -13.56
C CYS A 137 8.97 10.43 -13.92
N VAL A 138 10.10 9.90 -13.43
CA VAL A 138 11.44 10.35 -13.77
C VAL A 138 12.03 9.52 -14.92
N ARG A 139 13.02 10.06 -15.63
CA ARG A 139 13.76 9.30 -16.64
C ARG A 139 14.81 8.43 -15.95
N ARG A 140 15.26 7.36 -16.60
CA ARG A 140 16.30 6.45 -16.08
C ARG A 140 17.55 7.19 -15.60
N ARG A 141 18.01 8.20 -16.35
CA ARG A 141 19.17 9.04 -15.98
C ARG A 141 19.00 9.86 -14.69
N GLU A 142 17.76 10.09 -14.24
CA GLU A 142 17.42 10.88 -13.06
C GLU A 142 17.17 10.00 -11.82
N VAL A 143 17.16 8.66 -11.97
CA VAL A 143 16.83 7.72 -10.88
C VAL A 143 17.79 7.88 -9.71
N LYS A 144 19.10 7.95 -9.99
CA LYS A 144 20.13 8.10 -8.95
C LYS A 144 19.91 9.36 -8.10
N ASP A 145 19.70 10.50 -8.76
CA ASP A 145 19.48 11.77 -8.09
C ASP A 145 18.18 11.77 -7.28
N SER A 146 17.11 11.19 -7.83
CA SER A 146 15.84 11.05 -7.11
C SER A 146 15.98 10.18 -5.85
N ILE A 147 16.63 9.02 -5.94
CA ILE A 147 16.88 8.16 -4.78
C ILE A 147 17.73 8.89 -3.72
N MET A 148 18.77 9.62 -4.13
CA MET A 148 19.58 10.42 -3.22
C MET A 148 18.72 11.47 -2.49
N GLN A 149 17.80 12.14 -3.18
CA GLN A 149 16.85 13.07 -2.55
C GLN A 149 15.94 12.36 -1.53
N ARG A 150 15.48 11.14 -1.80
CA ARG A 150 14.69 10.36 -0.83
C ARG A 150 15.49 10.04 0.43
N MET A 151 16.76 9.67 0.29
CA MET A 151 17.65 9.44 1.43
C MET A 151 17.86 10.71 2.26
N THR A 152 18.20 11.83 1.64
CA THR A 152 18.44 13.11 2.33
C THR A 152 17.21 13.58 3.09
N ARG A 153 16.01 13.28 2.59
CA ARG A 153 14.72 13.61 3.23
C ARG A 153 14.25 12.58 4.25
N GLY A 154 14.99 11.50 4.48
CA GLY A 154 14.58 10.43 5.39
C GLY A 154 13.33 9.67 4.93
N ILE A 155 13.05 9.65 3.62
CA ILE A 155 11.92 8.91 3.05
C ILE A 155 12.37 7.47 2.81
N ASN A 156 12.27 6.64 3.83
CA ASN A 156 12.57 5.21 3.77
C ASN A 156 11.64 4.42 4.70
N PRO A 157 10.37 4.20 4.31
CA PRO A 157 9.35 3.67 5.22
C PRO A 157 9.66 2.28 5.78
N PHE A 158 10.51 1.50 5.11
CA PHE A 158 10.91 0.15 5.51
C PHE A 158 12.38 0.05 5.93
N ASN A 159 13.05 1.19 6.15
CA ASN A 159 14.46 1.25 6.60
C ASN A 159 15.41 0.39 5.76
N VAL A 160 15.18 0.31 4.44
CA VAL A 160 16.01 -0.50 3.54
C VAL A 160 17.45 0.04 3.53
N PRO A 161 18.48 -0.82 3.64
CA PRO A 161 19.88 -0.39 3.67
C PRO A 161 20.29 0.44 2.46
N ARG A 162 21.17 1.42 2.68
CA ARG A 162 21.61 2.39 1.68
C ARG A 162 22.19 1.71 0.43
N GLU A 163 22.91 0.62 0.62
CA GLU A 163 23.57 -0.15 -0.43
C GLU A 163 22.54 -0.71 -1.43
N GLN A 164 21.42 -1.23 -0.92
CA GLN A 164 20.33 -1.75 -1.74
C GLN A 164 19.55 -0.65 -2.44
N LEU A 165 19.45 0.54 -1.83
CA LEU A 165 18.81 1.69 -2.45
C LEU A 165 19.60 2.22 -3.65
N LEU A 166 20.94 2.10 -3.62
CA LEU A 166 21.85 2.57 -4.68
C LEU A 166 21.95 1.60 -5.87
N GLN A 167 21.28 0.44 -5.85
CA GLN A 167 21.15 -0.47 -6.99
C GLN A 167 20.13 0.07 -8.02
N THR A 168 20.46 1.22 -8.62
CA THR A 168 19.52 2.03 -9.42
C THR A 168 18.99 1.33 -10.67
N GLU A 169 19.70 0.31 -11.17
CA GLU A 169 19.29 -0.41 -12.39
C GLU A 169 18.12 -1.39 -12.18
N GLU A 170 17.89 -1.81 -10.94
CA GLU A 170 16.86 -2.78 -10.58
C GLU A 170 15.46 -2.17 -10.39
N TYR A 171 15.36 -0.84 -10.38
CA TYR A 171 14.06 -0.18 -10.24
C TYR A 171 13.23 -0.36 -11.51
N ASP A 172 12.09 -1.02 -11.37
CA ASP A 172 11.07 -1.08 -12.42
C ASP A 172 10.26 0.22 -12.44
N LEU A 173 10.54 1.08 -13.42
CA LEU A 173 9.91 2.39 -13.55
C LEU A 173 8.46 2.33 -14.06
N ASN A 174 7.95 1.15 -14.41
CA ASN A 174 6.59 0.97 -14.94
C ASN A 174 5.60 0.51 -13.85
N VAL A 175 6.05 0.35 -12.61
CA VAL A 175 5.18 -0.11 -11.52
C VAL A 175 5.58 0.53 -10.19
N VAL A 176 4.59 0.97 -9.43
CA VAL A 176 4.77 1.49 -8.08
C VAL A 176 3.74 0.90 -7.13
N ARG A 177 3.95 1.03 -5.83
CA ARG A 177 2.89 0.87 -4.82
C ARG A 177 2.81 2.13 -3.96
N LEU A 178 1.62 2.41 -3.43
CA LEU A 178 1.46 3.44 -2.41
C LEU A 178 1.81 2.82 -1.05
N CYS A 179 2.75 3.42 -0.32
CA CYS A 179 3.04 3.12 1.07
C CYS A 179 2.34 4.14 1.96
N LEU A 180 1.48 3.64 2.83
CA LEU A 180 0.59 4.40 3.70
C LEU A 180 1.16 4.35 5.12
N GLN A 181 1.56 5.51 5.64
CA GLN A 181 2.07 5.67 6.99
C GLN A 181 1.14 6.58 7.78
N VAL A 182 0.79 6.19 8.99
CA VAL A 182 -0.05 6.97 9.90
C VAL A 182 0.74 7.23 11.18
N PHE A 183 0.81 8.50 11.57
CA PHE A 183 1.46 8.96 12.79
C PHE A 183 0.40 9.57 13.70
N LEU A 184 0.23 9.00 14.88
CA LEU A 184 -0.74 9.44 15.87
C LEU A 184 -0.11 10.51 16.77
N GLN A 185 -0.92 11.46 17.22
CA GLN A 185 -0.48 12.45 18.20
C GLN A 185 -0.33 11.79 19.57
N ASP A 186 0.77 12.06 20.24
CA ASP A 186 1.00 11.69 21.64
C ASP A 186 0.47 12.76 22.62
N ASP A 187 0.58 12.48 23.91
CA ASP A 187 0.10 13.38 24.97
C ASP A 187 0.88 14.71 25.02
N SER A 188 2.07 14.77 24.42
CA SER A 188 2.89 15.98 24.31
C SER A 188 2.58 16.82 23.06
N GLY A 189 1.65 16.37 22.23
CA GLY A 189 1.24 17.03 21.01
C GLY A 189 2.08 16.69 19.77
N HIS A 190 3.07 15.80 19.89
CA HIS A 190 3.95 15.39 18.80
C HIS A 190 3.40 14.17 18.05
N TYR A 191 3.62 14.10 16.73
CA TYR A 191 3.21 12.97 15.89
C TYR A 191 4.30 11.89 15.81
N ASN A 192 4.66 11.27 16.93
CA ASN A 192 5.76 10.29 17.02
C ASN A 192 5.30 8.83 17.07
N ARG A 193 4.02 8.57 17.40
CA ARG A 193 3.48 7.20 17.49
C ARG A 193 3.09 6.71 16.10
N ALA A 194 4.04 6.09 15.40
CA ALA A 194 3.83 5.54 14.06
C ALA A 194 3.10 4.18 14.12
N LEU A 195 2.09 4.01 13.27
CA LEU A 195 1.51 2.69 12.98
C LEU A 195 2.36 1.95 11.93
N ASN A 196 2.20 0.63 11.88
CA ASN A 196 2.87 -0.19 10.87
C ASN A 196 2.52 0.31 9.46
N PRO A 197 3.52 0.60 8.60
CA PRO A 197 3.26 0.99 7.22
C PRO A 197 2.53 -0.12 6.47
N ILE A 198 1.49 0.23 5.71
CA ILE A 198 0.80 -0.71 4.83
C ILE A 198 0.99 -0.33 3.36
N VAL A 199 1.02 -1.31 2.48
CA VAL A 199 1.32 -1.11 1.06
C VAL A 199 0.12 -1.55 0.22
N THR A 200 -0.28 -0.72 -0.76
CA THR A 200 -1.39 -1.03 -1.66
C THR A 200 -1.02 -2.07 -2.71
N ASN A 201 -2.02 -2.51 -3.46
CA ASN A 201 -1.82 -3.18 -4.75
C ASN A 201 -0.95 -2.33 -5.69
N PRO A 202 -0.20 -2.98 -6.63
CA PRO A 202 0.66 -2.28 -7.56
C PRO A 202 -0.14 -1.45 -8.57
N ILE A 203 0.39 -0.29 -8.93
CA ILE A 203 -0.12 0.59 -9.98
C ILE A 203 0.88 0.53 -11.12
N TYR A 204 0.37 0.21 -12.30
CA TYR A 204 1.14 -0.01 -13.53
C TYR A 204 1.00 1.18 -14.48
N ASP A 205 2.10 1.59 -15.10
CA ASP A 205 2.08 2.62 -16.13
C ASP A 205 1.41 2.09 -17.39
N ASN A 206 0.28 2.71 -17.77
CA ASN A 206 -0.44 2.36 -18.98
C ASN A 206 0.28 2.79 -20.27
N ARG A 207 1.37 3.57 -20.18
CA ARG A 207 2.19 3.92 -21.35
C ARG A 207 3.18 2.82 -21.72
N ALA A 208 3.57 1.97 -20.78
CA ALA A 208 4.56 0.92 -21.01
C ALA A 208 3.89 -0.34 -21.59
N PRO A 209 4.32 -0.86 -22.77
CA PRO A 209 3.61 -1.93 -23.47
C PRO A 209 3.43 -3.23 -22.66
N ASN A 210 4.40 -3.58 -21.81
CA ASN A 210 4.36 -4.77 -20.96
C ASN A 210 3.38 -4.65 -19.79
N THR A 211 2.99 -3.43 -19.42
CA THR A 211 2.12 -3.16 -18.27
C THR A 211 0.84 -2.41 -18.65
N ALA A 212 0.65 -2.12 -19.93
CA ALA A 212 -0.56 -1.53 -20.46
C ALA A 212 -1.79 -2.42 -20.20
N GLU A 213 -2.95 -1.79 -20.12
CA GLU A 213 -4.24 -2.47 -20.12
C GLU A 213 -4.48 -3.09 -21.50
N LEU A 214 -4.76 -4.39 -21.54
CA LEU A 214 -5.06 -5.09 -22.78
C LEU A 214 -6.46 -4.73 -23.23
N ARG A 215 -6.59 -4.22 -24.46
CA ARG A 215 -7.87 -3.82 -25.03
C ARG A 215 -7.98 -4.24 -26.48
N ILE A 216 -8.99 -5.05 -26.77
CA ILE A 216 -9.41 -5.34 -28.14
C ILE A 216 -10.29 -4.19 -28.60
N CYS A 217 -9.88 -3.53 -29.67
CA CYS A 217 -10.60 -2.40 -30.26
C CYS A 217 -11.66 -2.89 -31.24
N ARG A 218 -11.30 -3.85 -32.12
CA ARG A 218 -12.19 -4.39 -33.15
C ARG A 218 -11.83 -5.83 -33.47
N VAL A 219 -12.86 -6.58 -33.86
CA VAL A 219 -12.77 -7.95 -34.36
C VAL A 219 -13.50 -8.01 -35.70
N ASN A 220 -12.94 -8.68 -36.70
CA ASN A 220 -13.61 -8.83 -38.00
C ASN A 220 -14.78 -9.83 -37.96
N ARG A 221 -14.71 -10.87 -37.10
CA ARG A 221 -15.72 -11.93 -36.94
C ARG A 221 -15.87 -12.32 -35.48
N ASN A 222 -17.11 -12.40 -35.00
CA ASN A 222 -17.46 -12.77 -33.62
C ASN A 222 -18.17 -14.14 -33.51
N SER A 223 -18.16 -14.92 -34.59
CA SER A 223 -18.71 -16.28 -34.65
C SER A 223 -17.92 -17.13 -35.63
N GLY A 224 -17.89 -18.44 -35.37
CA GLY A 224 -17.11 -19.41 -36.12
C GLY A 224 -17.62 -20.84 -35.92
N CYS A 225 -17.03 -21.78 -36.65
CA CYS A 225 -17.34 -23.20 -36.57
C CYS A 225 -16.84 -23.80 -35.26
N VAL A 226 -17.61 -24.73 -34.67
CA VAL A 226 -17.20 -25.49 -33.47
C VAL A 226 -15.94 -26.33 -33.68
N LYS A 227 -15.55 -26.59 -34.94
CA LYS A 227 -14.32 -27.30 -35.30
C LYS A 227 -13.07 -26.42 -35.20
N GLY A 228 -13.23 -25.11 -35.04
CA GLY A 228 -12.12 -24.14 -35.11
C GLY A 228 -11.56 -23.95 -36.52
N GLY A 229 -10.45 -23.23 -36.63
CA GLY A 229 -9.74 -22.96 -37.88
C GLY A 229 -10.21 -21.71 -38.65
N ASP A 230 -11.20 -20.97 -38.13
CA ASP A 230 -11.57 -19.66 -38.67
C ASP A 230 -10.44 -18.64 -38.45
N GLU A 231 -10.05 -17.94 -39.51
CA GLU A 231 -9.09 -16.84 -39.42
C GLU A 231 -9.77 -15.57 -38.87
N ILE A 232 -9.18 -15.00 -37.81
CA ILE A 232 -9.69 -13.82 -37.13
C ILE A 232 -8.63 -12.72 -37.14
N PHE A 233 -9.03 -11.53 -37.58
CA PHE A 233 -8.23 -10.31 -37.49
C PHE A 233 -8.70 -9.50 -36.29
N LEU A 234 -7.79 -9.30 -35.34
CA LEU A 234 -8.00 -8.49 -34.14
C LEU A 234 -7.18 -7.21 -34.21
N LEU A 235 -7.85 -6.08 -34.03
CA LEU A 235 -7.20 -4.80 -33.79
C LEU A 235 -7.22 -4.54 -32.29
N CYS A 236 -6.05 -4.37 -31.68
CA CYS A 236 -5.90 -4.12 -30.25
C CYS A 236 -4.92 -2.98 -29.99
N ASP A 237 -4.88 -2.51 -28.74
CA ASP A 237 -3.81 -1.62 -28.28
C ASP A 237 -2.45 -2.34 -28.33
N LYS A 238 -1.35 -1.60 -28.18
CA LYS A 238 0.00 -2.13 -28.36
C LYS A 238 0.29 -3.28 -27.38
N VAL A 239 0.56 -4.46 -27.92
CA VAL A 239 0.93 -5.68 -27.18
C VAL A 239 2.35 -6.15 -27.52
N GLN A 240 2.92 -7.02 -26.69
CA GLN A 240 4.20 -7.69 -26.97
C GLN A 240 3.94 -9.08 -27.56
N LYS A 241 4.48 -9.34 -28.76
CA LYS A 241 4.23 -10.57 -29.51
C LYS A 241 4.55 -11.85 -28.72
N ASP A 242 5.64 -11.83 -27.96
CA ASP A 242 6.14 -13.03 -27.27
C ASP A 242 5.48 -13.28 -25.91
N ASP A 243 4.75 -12.28 -25.37
CA ASP A 243 4.10 -12.33 -24.04
C ASP A 243 2.57 -12.25 -24.12
N THR A 244 1.98 -12.38 -25.32
CA THR A 244 0.52 -12.23 -25.52
C THR A 244 -0.09 -13.48 -26.14
N LEU A 245 -1.14 -13.98 -25.50
CA LEU A 245 -1.95 -15.09 -25.98
C LEU A 245 -3.41 -14.66 -26.05
N LEU A 246 -4.13 -15.19 -27.04
CA LEU A 246 -5.58 -15.07 -27.14
C LEU A 246 -6.19 -16.32 -26.51
N LEU A 247 -7.07 -16.12 -25.54
CA LEU A 247 -7.87 -17.18 -24.95
C LEU A 247 -9.27 -17.09 -25.57
N SER A 248 -9.67 -18.14 -26.29
CA SER A 248 -10.95 -18.27 -27.01
C SER A 248 -11.87 -19.27 -26.35
#